data_AF-A0A1B3LUN9-F1
#
_entry.id   AF-A0A1B3LUN9-F1
#
_cell.length_a   1.000
_cell.length_b   1.000
_cell.length_c   1.000
_cell.angle_alpha   90.00
_cell.angle_beta   90.00
_cell.angle_gamma   90.00
#
_symmetry.space_group_name_H-M   'P 1'
#
loop_
_entity.id
_entity.type
_entity.pdbx_description
1 polymer ?
#
loop_
_entity_poly.entity_id
_entity_poly.type
_entity_poly.pdbx_seq_one_letter_code
_entity_poly.pdbx_strand_id
1 'polypeptide(L)'
;MGQIALDLQSDLFVLPAPVVAPQISLAEALRQRRSVRAFSLEALSAETLSALLWAAFGINRASTGTQDFVADAPINLAPVVRGLVDRRRLAHDMGLRPTQRIVLTQTVGWPAD
;
A
#
# COMPACT_ATOMS: atom_id res chain seq x y z
N MET A 1 -13.78 -6.95 10.93
CA MET A 1 -12.47 -6.40 10.52
C MET A 1 -11.56 -7.60 10.30
N GLY A 2 -11.33 -7.98 9.04
CA GLY A 2 -10.52 -9.15 8.71
C GLY A 2 -9.05 -8.86 8.99
N GLN A 3 -8.48 -9.54 9.99
CA GLN A 3 -7.04 -9.62 10.13
C GLN A 3 -6.48 -10.38 8.92
N ILE A 4 -5.36 -9.90 8.37
CA ILE A 4 -4.61 -10.65 7.36
C ILE A 4 -3.98 -11.83 8.09
N ALA A 5 -4.63 -12.99 8.04
CA ALA A 5 -4.01 -14.23 8.47
C ALA A 5 -2.87 -14.54 7.49
N LEU A 6 -1.65 -14.73 8.03
CA LEU A 6 -0.53 -15.22 7.25
C LEU A 6 -0.84 -16.67 6.86
N ASP A 7 -1.36 -16.87 5.65
CA ASP A 7 -1.44 -18.19 5.04
C ASP A 7 -0.06 -18.54 4.49
N LEU A 8 0.64 -19.45 5.17
CA LEU A 8 1.95 -19.97 4.75
C LEU A 8 1.82 -21.20 3.83
N GLN A 9 0.58 -21.62 3.50
CA GLN A 9 0.31 -22.79 2.67
C GLN A 9 0.05 -22.43 1.20
N SER A 10 -0.31 -21.17 0.93
CA SER A 10 -0.52 -20.67 -0.42
C SER A 10 0.25 -19.37 -0.67
N ASP A 11 0.80 -19.24 -1.87
CA ASP A 11 1.49 -18.02 -2.30
C ASP A 11 0.53 -16.92 -2.77
N LEU A 12 -0.80 -17.18 -2.75
CA LEU A 12 -1.81 -16.28 -3.28
C LEU A 12 -2.80 -15.85 -2.20
N PHE A 13 -2.64 -14.61 -1.74
CA PHE A 13 -3.61 -13.96 -0.86
C PHE A 13 -4.54 -13.04 -1.67
N VAL A 14 -5.81 -13.42 -1.80
CA VAL A 14 -6.82 -12.61 -2.51
C VAL A 14 -7.35 -11.52 -1.59
N LEU A 15 -7.08 -10.27 -1.94
CA LEU A 15 -7.59 -9.11 -1.22
C LEU A 15 -9.04 -8.78 -1.63
N PRO A 16 -9.85 -8.20 -0.73
CA PRO A 16 -11.17 -7.68 -1.08
C PRO A 16 -11.03 -6.61 -2.17
N ALA A 17 -12.07 -6.41 -2.98
CA ALA A 17 -12.08 -5.31 -3.95
C ALA A 17 -11.80 -3.98 -3.23
N PRO A 18 -10.95 -3.09 -3.78
CA PRO A 18 -10.60 -1.85 -3.12
C PRO A 18 -11.85 -0.97 -2.99
N VAL A 19 -12.26 -0.71 -1.75
CA VAL A 19 -13.36 0.21 -1.46
C VAL A 19 -12.81 1.62 -1.36
N VAL A 20 -13.22 2.45 -2.31
CA VAL A 20 -12.83 3.85 -2.47
C VAL A 20 -13.90 4.69 -1.76
N ALA A 21 -13.89 4.69 -0.43
CA ALA A 21 -14.83 5.50 0.35
C ALA A 21 -14.34 6.97 0.39
N PRO A 22 -15.21 7.97 0.14
CA PRO A 22 -14.81 9.38 0.18
C PRO A 22 -14.59 9.79 1.63
N GLN A 23 -13.33 9.98 2.04
CA GLN A 23 -13.04 10.30 3.45
C GLN A 23 -12.24 11.59 3.68
N ILE A 24 -11.62 12.18 2.65
CA ILE A 24 -11.08 13.56 2.68
C ILE A 24 -10.85 14.08 1.25
N SER A 25 -10.91 15.40 1.04
CA SER A 25 -10.54 16.01 -0.25
C SER A 25 -9.04 15.88 -0.54
N LEU A 26 -8.62 15.95 -1.81
CA LEU A 26 -7.21 16.01 -2.19
C LEU A 26 -6.46 17.15 -1.46
N ALA A 27 -7.08 18.31 -1.34
CA ALA A 27 -6.49 19.46 -0.65
C ALA A 27 -6.25 19.15 0.84
N GLU A 28 -7.17 18.42 1.47
CA GLU A 28 -7.03 17.99 2.86
C GLU A 28 -5.93 16.94 3.01
N ALA A 29 -5.87 15.96 2.11
CA ALA A 29 -4.80 14.96 2.12
C ALA A 29 -3.41 15.57 1.96
N LEU A 30 -3.27 16.58 1.08
CA LEU A 30 -2.01 17.31 0.92
C LEU A 30 -1.62 18.11 2.16
N ARG A 31 -2.60 18.72 2.85
CA ARG A 31 -2.37 19.43 4.13
C ARG A 31 -1.93 18.48 5.23
N GLN A 32 -2.50 17.28 5.28
CA GLN A 32 -2.19 16.28 6.31
C GLN A 32 -0.92 15.48 6.01
N ARG A 33 -0.44 15.49 4.75
CA ARG A 33 0.71 14.68 4.30
C ARG A 33 1.96 14.96 5.12
N ARG A 34 2.41 13.94 5.84
CA ARG A 34 3.65 13.96 6.65
C ARG A 34 4.35 12.61 6.61
N SER A 35 5.63 12.60 7.00
CA SER A 35 6.41 11.38 7.21
C SER A 35 6.31 10.93 8.68
N VAL A 36 5.81 9.72 8.93
CA VAL A 36 5.70 9.14 10.28
C VAL A 36 6.69 8.00 10.46
N ARG A 37 7.52 8.06 11.50
CA ARG A 37 8.62 7.10 11.71
C ARG A 37 8.43 6.20 12.93
N ALA A 38 7.32 6.35 13.64
CA ALA A 38 6.90 5.52 14.76
C ALA A 38 5.51 4.96 14.45
N PHE A 39 5.33 3.65 14.60
CA PHE A 39 4.13 2.94 14.17
C PHE A 39 3.57 2.08 15.31
N SER A 40 2.24 1.96 15.35
CA SER A 40 1.54 0.97 16.18
C SER A 40 1.85 -0.45 15.70
N LEU A 41 1.69 -1.42 16.60
CA LEU A 41 1.73 -2.85 16.28
C LEU A 41 0.42 -3.38 15.68
N GLU A 42 -0.61 -2.54 15.61
CA GLU A 42 -1.87 -2.88 14.98
C GLU A 42 -1.69 -3.16 13.49
N ALA A 43 -2.09 -4.36 13.06
CA ALA A 43 -2.03 -4.76 11.67
C ALA A 43 -3.05 -4.00 10.82
N LEU A 44 -2.69 -3.69 9.57
CA LEU A 44 -3.64 -3.18 8.60
C LEU A 44 -4.71 -4.25 8.31
N SER A 45 -5.96 -3.83 8.17
CA SER A 45 -7.02 -4.73 7.70
C SER A 45 -6.81 -5.07 6.22
N ALA A 46 -7.38 -6.19 5.76
CA ALA A 46 -7.32 -6.58 4.35
C ALA A 46 -7.92 -5.50 3.43
N GLU A 47 -8.98 -4.81 3.87
CA GLU A 47 -9.62 -3.72 3.14
C GLU A 47 -8.68 -2.49 3.00
N THR A 48 -8.02 -2.09 4.08
CA THR A 48 -7.05 -0.98 4.06
C THR A 48 -5.84 -1.32 3.20
N LEU A 49 -5.31 -2.54 3.32
CA LEU A 49 -4.19 -2.98 2.48
C LEU A 49 -4.57 -3.02 0.99
N SER A 50 -5.77 -3.52 0.67
CA SER A 50 -6.30 -3.52 -0.69
C SER A 50 -6.35 -2.12 -1.28
N ALA A 51 -6.97 -1.17 -0.56
CA ALA A 51 -7.08 0.21 -1.01
C ALA A 51 -5.71 0.89 -1.15
N LEU A 52 -4.77 0.62 -0.25
CA LEU A 52 -3.39 1.14 -0.32
C LEU A 52 -2.66 0.65 -1.58
N LEU A 53 -2.68 -0.66 -1.83
CA LEU A 53 -2.00 -1.26 -2.99
C LEU A 53 -2.61 -0.77 -4.30
N TRP A 54 -3.94 -0.65 -4.34
CA TRP A 54 -4.63 -0.07 -5.49
C TRP A 54 -4.29 1.42 -5.70
N ALA A 55 -4.21 2.22 -4.62
CA ALA A 55 -3.82 3.62 -4.73
C ALA A 55 -2.36 3.80 -5.19
N ALA A 56 -1.47 2.89 -4.80
CA ALA A 56 -0.05 2.94 -5.13
C ALA A 56 0.24 2.47 -6.57
N PHE A 57 -0.38 1.38 -7.03
CA PHE A 57 -0.08 0.77 -8.33
C PHE A 57 -1.26 0.00 -8.95
N GLY A 58 -2.50 0.33 -8.58
CA GLY A 58 -3.71 -0.30 -9.10
C GLY A 58 -3.99 0.05 -10.56
N ILE A 59 -4.61 -0.89 -11.28
CA ILE A 59 -5.10 -0.66 -12.64
C ILE A 59 -6.38 0.17 -12.54
N ASN A 60 -6.37 1.37 -13.14
CA ASN A 60 -7.49 2.32 -13.11
C ASN A 60 -8.14 2.58 -14.49
N ARG A 61 -7.68 1.87 -15.54
CA ARG A 61 -8.24 1.93 -16.89
C ARG A 61 -8.29 0.52 -17.49
N ALA A 62 -9.48 -0.06 -17.59
CA ALA A 62 -9.71 -1.28 -18.35
C ALA A 62 -9.79 -0.90 -19.85
N SER A 63 -8.88 -1.41 -20.67
CA SER A 63 -8.76 -1.04 -22.10
C SER A 63 -9.92 -1.51 -23.00
N THR A 64 -11.07 -1.90 -22.47
CA THR A 64 -12.25 -2.37 -23.25
C THR A 64 -13.57 -2.11 -22.52
N GLY A 65 -14.19 -0.95 -22.76
CA GLY A 65 -15.62 -0.95 -23.12
C GLY A 65 -16.70 -0.57 -22.10
N THR A 66 -16.49 -0.53 -20.78
CA THR A 66 -17.46 0.09 -19.86
C THR A 66 -16.79 0.57 -18.59
N GLN A 67 -17.11 1.82 -18.23
CA GLN A 67 -16.47 2.61 -17.19
C GLN A 67 -17.15 2.34 -15.84
N ASP A 68 -16.41 2.49 -14.73
CA ASP A 68 -16.82 3.35 -13.62
C ASP A 68 -15.71 3.40 -12.54
N PHE A 69 -15.57 4.59 -11.93
CA PHE A 69 -14.84 4.95 -10.70
C PHE A 69 -13.33 5.24 -10.77
N VAL A 70 -13.00 6.53 -10.76
CA VAL A 70 -11.83 7.09 -10.07
C VAL A 70 -12.26 8.39 -9.38
N ALA A 71 -12.19 8.45 -8.04
CA ALA A 71 -12.15 9.73 -7.33
C ALA A 71 -11.41 9.67 -5.98
N ASP A 72 -11.60 8.67 -5.11
CA ASP A 72 -11.28 8.87 -3.67
C ASP A 72 -10.56 7.68 -2.96
N ALA A 73 -9.24 7.56 -3.13
CA ALA A 73 -8.46 6.61 -2.33
C ALA A 73 -8.36 7.06 -0.86
N PRO A 74 -8.39 6.16 0.14
CA PRO A 74 -8.22 6.52 1.54
C PRO A 74 -6.78 6.96 1.84
N ILE A 75 -6.57 8.21 2.32
CA ILE A 75 -5.23 8.82 2.49
C ILE A 75 -4.85 9.04 3.98
N ASN A 76 -5.46 8.31 4.92
CA ASN A 76 -5.06 8.40 6.34
C ASN A 76 -3.92 7.44 6.73
N LEU A 77 -3.28 6.78 5.75
CA LEU A 77 -2.08 5.98 6.00
C LEU A 77 -0.86 6.89 6.06
N ALA A 78 0.08 6.56 6.95
CA ALA A 78 1.26 7.37 7.16
C ALA A 78 2.50 6.75 6.48
N PRO A 79 2.86 7.20 5.26
CA PRO A 79 4.00 6.64 4.55
C PRO A 79 5.34 7.24 4.99
N VAL A 80 6.37 6.40 5.04
CA VAL A 80 7.77 6.86 4.96
C VAL A 80 8.52 6.12 3.87
N VAL A 81 8.88 6.87 2.83
CA VAL A 81 9.78 6.41 1.78
C VAL A 81 11.21 6.38 2.33
N ARG A 82 11.89 5.26 2.15
CA ARG A 82 13.28 5.03 2.57
C ARG A 82 14.14 4.73 1.35
N GLY A 83 15.16 5.57 1.15
CA GLY A 83 16.22 5.35 0.15
C GLY A 83 17.43 4.57 0.69
N LEU A 84 17.57 4.48 2.01
CA LEU A 84 18.64 3.74 2.67
C LEU A 84 18.12 2.36 3.10
N VAL A 85 18.43 1.36 2.26
CA VAL A 85 18.19 -0.06 2.52
C VAL A 85 19.39 -0.86 2.01
N ASP A 86 19.68 -1.99 2.63
CA ASP A 86 20.62 -2.96 2.08
C ASP A 86 19.99 -3.61 0.84
N ARG A 87 20.28 -3.03 -0.32
CA ARG A 87 19.71 -3.46 -1.60
C ARG A 87 20.16 -4.85 -2.01
N ARG A 88 21.39 -5.26 -1.64
CA ARG A 88 21.93 -6.56 -2.04
C ARG A 88 21.22 -7.67 -1.28
N ARG A 89 21.15 -7.51 0.05
CA ARG A 89 20.44 -8.45 0.91
C ARG A 89 18.96 -8.52 0.55
N LEU A 90 18.28 -7.37 0.46
CA LEU A 90 16.86 -7.35 0.13
C LEU A 90 16.55 -7.91 -1.26
N ALA A 91 17.40 -7.66 -2.27
CA ALA A 91 17.21 -8.25 -3.60
C ALA A 91 17.40 -9.77 -3.61
N HIS A 92 18.32 -10.29 -2.80
CA HIS A 92 18.50 -11.73 -2.60
C HIS A 92 17.27 -12.35 -1.94
N ASP A 93 16.83 -11.78 -0.81
CA ASP A 93 15.69 -12.28 -0.03
C ASP A 93 14.38 -12.26 -0.86
N MET A 94 14.21 -11.27 -1.75
CA MET A 94 13.06 -11.16 -2.65
C MET A 94 13.19 -11.96 -3.96
N GLY A 95 14.31 -12.66 -4.18
CA GLY A 95 14.53 -13.44 -5.42
C GLY A 95 14.58 -12.60 -6.71
N LEU A 96 15.06 -11.35 -6.65
CA LEU A 96 15.04 -10.45 -7.80
C LEU A 96 16.04 -10.87 -8.89
N ARG A 97 15.65 -10.71 -10.16
CA ARG A 97 16.54 -10.92 -11.30
C ARG A 97 17.64 -9.87 -11.37
N PRO A 98 18.78 -10.14 -12.05
CA PRO A 98 19.86 -9.18 -12.23
C PRO A 98 19.47 -7.89 -12.96
N THR A 99 18.32 -7.84 -13.63
CA THR A 99 17.77 -6.64 -14.29
C THR A 99 16.78 -5.87 -13.44
N GLN A 100 16.28 -6.45 -12.34
CA GLN A 100 15.41 -5.78 -11.38
C GLN A 100 16.25 -5.01 -10.36
N ARG A 101 15.79 -3.82 -10.00
CA ARG A 101 16.49 -2.90 -9.09
C ARG A 101 15.52 -2.32 -8.09
N ILE A 102 15.91 -2.35 -6.81
CA ILE A 102 15.17 -1.70 -5.73
C ILE A 102 15.56 -0.21 -5.73
N VAL A 103 14.64 0.63 -6.17
CA VAL A 103 14.85 2.09 -6.22
C VAL A 103 14.49 2.70 -4.86
N LEU A 104 13.34 2.34 -4.31
CA LEU A 104 12.79 2.84 -3.05
C LEU A 104 12.07 1.73 -2.28
N THR A 105 11.89 1.95 -0.98
CA THR A 105 11.01 1.17 -0.12
C THR A 105 10.11 2.12 0.65
N GLN A 106 8.94 1.64 1.10
CA GLN A 106 8.02 2.45 1.90
C GLN A 106 7.55 1.63 3.09
N THR A 107 7.78 2.14 4.30
CA THR A 107 7.15 1.59 5.51
C THR A 107 5.76 2.22 5.63
N VAL A 108 4.75 1.40 5.85
CA VAL A 108 3.35 1.79 6.02
C VAL A 108 2.79 1.15 7.28
N GLY A 109 1.91 1.86 7.97
CA GLY A 109 1.29 1.42 9.21
C GLY A 109 0.51 2.56 9.86
N TRP A 110 -0.17 2.26 10.96
CA TRP A 110 -0.80 3.27 11.80
C TRP A 110 0.27 4.03 12.59
N PRO A 111 0.20 5.36 12.71
CA PRO A 111 1.07 6.11 13.61
C PRO A 111 1.02 5.54 15.03
N ALA A 112 2.18 5.45 15.69
CA ALA A 112 2.18 5.34 17.15
C ALA A 112 1.61 6.66 17.71
N ASP A 113 0.79 6.57 18.77
CA ASP A 113 0.29 7.74 19.51
C ASP A 113 1.43 8.71 19.90
#